data_AF-A0A564JX21-F1
#
_entry.id   AF-A0A564JX21-F1
#
_cell.length_a   1.000
_cell.length_b   1.000
_cell.length_c   1.000
_cell.angle_alpha   90.00
_cell.angle_beta   90.00
_cell.angle_gamma   90.00
#
_symmetry.space_group_name_H-M   'P 1'
#
loop_
_entity.id
_entity.type
_entity.pdbx_description
1 polymer ?
#
loop_
_entity_poly.entity_id
_entity_poly.type
_entity_poly.pdbx_seq_one_letter_code
_entity_poly.pdbx_strand_id
1 'polypeptide(L)'
;MTYQLIYVDPPWQYGNKISNGAAENHYSTMSLAELKRLPIWDVAAEDAVLAMWYTGTHTEEAIELAEAWGFRIRTMKGFTWVKLN
;
A
#
# COMPACT_ATOMS: atom_id res chain seq x y z
N MET A 1 0.90 -16.18 -14.88
CA MET A 1 -0.48 -16.29 -14.37
C MET A 1 -0.83 -14.93 -13.79
N THR A 2 -1.99 -14.38 -14.11
CA THR A 2 -2.42 -13.05 -13.66
C THR A 2 -3.54 -13.16 -12.63
N TYR A 3 -3.71 -12.12 -11.81
CA TYR A 3 -4.70 -12.06 -10.73
C TYR A 3 -5.75 -10.98 -11.01
N GLN A 4 -7.01 -11.31 -10.78
CA GLN A 4 -8.14 -10.38 -10.87
C GLN A 4 -8.25 -9.49 -9.61
N LEU A 5 -7.73 -9.95 -8.47
CA LEU A 5 -7.66 -9.19 -7.24
C LEU A 5 -6.22 -9.21 -6.72
N ILE A 6 -5.65 -8.04 -6.53
CA ILE A 6 -4.39 -7.83 -5.85
C ILE A 6 -4.70 -7.17 -4.51
N TYR A 7 -4.47 -7.90 -3.43
CA TYR A 7 -4.63 -7.41 -2.06
C TYR A 7 -3.26 -7.24 -1.42
N VAL A 8 -2.96 -6.03 -0.95
CA VAL A 8 -1.62 -5.67 -0.47
C VAL A 8 -1.67 -4.90 0.84
N ASP A 9 -0.66 -5.16 1.66
CA ASP A 9 -0.31 -4.36 2.84
C ASP A 9 1.14 -3.90 2.68
N PRO A 10 1.39 -2.78 1.97
CA PRO A 10 2.75 -2.35 1.69
C PRO A 10 3.50 -2.07 3.00
N PRO A 11 4.79 -2.47 3.11
CA PRO A 11 5.59 -2.23 4.31
C PRO A 11 6.03 -0.76 4.40
N TRP A 12 5.06 0.13 4.67
CA TRP A 12 5.22 1.58 4.67
C TRP A 12 6.32 2.01 5.63
N GLN A 13 7.21 2.89 5.16
CA GLN A 13 8.18 3.53 6.02
C GLN A 13 7.54 4.71 6.78
N TYR A 14 7.48 4.62 8.09
CA TYR A 14 6.94 5.68 8.95
C TYR A 14 8.04 6.64 9.41
N GLY A 15 7.69 7.92 9.58
CA GLY A 15 8.57 8.89 10.23
C GLY A 15 8.81 8.61 11.73
N ASN A 16 7.90 7.87 12.39
CA ASN A 16 8.08 7.44 13.77
C ASN A 16 9.09 6.28 13.85
N LYS A 17 10.26 6.55 14.42
CA LYS A 17 11.33 5.57 14.64
C LYS A 17 11.64 5.30 16.11
N ILE A 18 10.98 5.99 17.04
CA ILE A 18 11.39 6.05 18.46
C ILE A 18 10.42 5.29 19.37
N SER A 19 9.13 5.24 19.04
CA SER A 19 8.16 4.57 19.92
C SER A 19 8.25 3.05 19.84
N ASN A 20 7.81 2.34 20.89
CA ASN A 20 7.68 0.87 20.88
C ASN A 20 6.78 0.36 19.74
N GLY A 21 5.90 1.21 19.22
CA GLY A 21 5.04 0.92 18.08
C GLY A 21 5.62 1.31 16.71
N ALA A 22 6.89 1.73 16.63
CA ALA A 22 7.53 2.02 15.35
C ALA A 22 7.60 0.74 14.49
N ALA A 23 7.15 0.81 13.24
CA ALA A 23 7.07 -0.34 12.33
C ALA A 23 8.44 -1.04 12.16
N GLU A 24 9.52 -0.26 12.02
CA GLU A 24 10.89 -0.75 11.84
C GLU A 24 11.39 -1.59 13.04
N ASN A 25 10.74 -1.55 14.22
CA ASN A 25 11.06 -2.44 15.34
C ASN A 25 10.53 -3.87 15.16
N HIS A 26 9.56 -4.07 14.25
CA HIS A 26 8.84 -5.34 14.08
C HIS A 26 9.11 -5.98 12.72
N TYR A 27 9.34 -5.18 11.67
CA TYR A 27 9.65 -5.66 10.32
C TYR A 27 10.37 -4.60 9.48
N SER A 28 11.08 -5.04 8.43
CA SER A 28 11.73 -4.14 7.48
C SER A 28 10.69 -3.38 6.65
N THR A 29 10.85 -2.05 6.57
CA THR A 29 10.00 -1.18 5.74
C THR A 29 10.69 -0.83 4.41
N MET A 30 9.90 -0.36 3.45
CA MET A 30 10.37 0.13 2.15
C MET A 30 10.02 1.60 1.97
N SER A 31 10.93 2.35 1.36
CA SER A 31 10.64 3.69 0.87
C SER A 31 9.62 3.64 -0.27
N LEU A 32 8.90 4.74 -0.51
CA LEU A 32 7.95 4.81 -1.62
C LEU A 32 8.61 4.53 -2.98
N ALA A 33 9.85 4.98 -3.17
CA ALA A 33 10.62 4.72 -4.38
C ALA A 33 10.90 3.23 -4.59
N GLU A 34 11.16 2.48 -3.52
CA GLU A 34 11.33 1.02 -3.58
C GLU A 34 10.00 0.32 -3.87
N LEU A 35 8.90 0.75 -3.24
CA LEU A 35 7.57 0.18 -3.46
C LEU A 35 7.12 0.32 -4.93
N LYS A 36 7.33 1.48 -5.55
CA LYS A 36 6.99 1.72 -6.96
C LYS A 36 7.74 0.82 -7.95
N ARG A 37 8.91 0.29 -7.56
CA ARG A 37 9.70 -0.63 -8.40
C ARG A 37 9.20 -2.07 -8.37
N LEU A 38 8.28 -2.41 -7.47
CA LEU A 38 7.66 -3.73 -7.47
C LEU A 38 6.85 -3.92 -8.75
N PRO A 39 7.09 -4.99 -9.53
CA PRO A 39 6.49 -5.18 -10.85
C PRO A 39 5.07 -5.74 -10.75
N ILE A 40 4.18 -5.04 -10.04
CA ILE A 40 2.79 -5.48 -9.84
C ILE A 40 2.03 -5.56 -11.17
N TRP A 41 2.42 -4.74 -12.15
CA TRP A 41 1.88 -4.78 -13.52
C TRP A 41 2.08 -6.12 -14.22
N ASP A 42 3.12 -6.90 -13.89
CA ASP A 42 3.39 -8.20 -14.53
C ASP A 42 2.46 -9.32 -14.05
N VAL A 43 1.81 -9.12 -12.89
CA VAL A 43 0.91 -10.11 -12.27
C VAL A 43 -0.55 -9.67 -12.26
N ALA A 44 -0.86 -8.43 -12.63
CA ALA A 44 -2.21 -7.92 -12.73
C ALA A 44 -2.90 -8.42 -14.01
N ALA A 45 -4.15 -8.88 -13.90
CA ALA A 45 -5.03 -9.01 -15.07
C ALA A 45 -5.38 -7.61 -15.62
N GLU A 46 -5.80 -7.51 -16.88
CA GLU A 46 -6.14 -6.24 -17.54
C GLU A 46 -7.23 -5.45 -16.79
N ASP A 47 -8.20 -6.17 -16.21
CA ASP A 47 -9.33 -5.65 -15.44
C ASP A 47 -9.20 -5.90 -13.93
N ALA A 48 -7.97 -6.07 -13.44
CA ALA A 48 -7.73 -6.35 -12.02
C ALA A 48 -8.15 -5.19 -11.09
N VAL A 49 -8.52 -5.57 -9.87
CA VAL A 49 -8.78 -4.64 -8.76
C VAL A 49 -7.61 -4.67 -7.78
N LEU A 50 -7.15 -3.48 -7.37
CA LEU A 50 -6.20 -3.30 -6.28
C LEU A 50 -6.94 -2.94 -4.98
N ALA A 51 -6.76 -3.75 -3.95
CA ALA A 51 -7.18 -3.47 -2.58
C ALA A 51 -5.93 -3.27 -1.71
N MET A 52 -5.67 -2.03 -1.31
CA MET A 52 -4.43 -1.65 -0.63
C MET A 52 -4.72 -1.13 0.77
N TRP A 53 -4.00 -1.67 1.77
CA TRP A 53 -3.91 -1.02 3.07
C TRP A 53 -3.03 0.21 3.01
N TYR A 54 -3.52 1.27 3.62
CA TYR A 54 -2.74 2.47 3.90
C TYR A 54 -3.21 3.06 5.23
N THR A 55 -2.35 3.88 5.84
CA THR A 55 -2.69 4.67 7.02
C THR A 55 -2.95 6.12 6.62
N GLY A 56 -3.69 6.87 7.44
CA GLY A 56 -4.03 8.26 7.12
C GLY A 56 -2.82 9.16 6.85
N THR A 57 -1.65 8.84 7.41
CA THR A 57 -0.39 9.54 7.18
C THR A 57 0.27 9.22 5.84
N HIS A 58 -0.22 8.25 5.08
CA HIS A 58 0.32 7.79 3.80
C HIS A 58 -0.67 7.92 2.64
N THR A 59 -1.60 8.87 2.73
CA THR A 59 -2.69 9.00 1.76
C THR A 59 -2.16 9.35 0.36
N GLU A 60 -1.22 10.29 0.27
CA GLU A 60 -0.62 10.72 -0.99
C GLU A 60 0.28 9.63 -1.57
N GLU A 61 1.06 8.95 -0.72
CA GLU A 61 1.93 7.86 -1.10
C GLU A 61 1.15 6.64 -1.62
N ALA A 62 0.00 6.33 -1.02
CA ALA A 62 -0.88 5.28 -1.51
C ALA A 62 -1.49 5.62 -2.88
N ILE A 63 -1.82 6.90 -3.12
CA ILE A 63 -2.28 7.37 -4.42
C ILE A 63 -1.18 7.17 -5.46
N GLU A 64 0.01 7.70 -5.17
CA GLU A 64 1.14 7.67 -6.09
C GLU A 64 1.62 6.23 -6.37
N LEU A 65 1.55 5.34 -5.37
CA LEU A 65 1.90 3.94 -5.54
C LEU A 65 0.89 3.19 -6.42
N ALA A 66 -0.42 3.40 -6.21
CA ALA A 66 -1.45 2.78 -7.04
C ALA A 66 -1.31 3.21 -8.51
N GLU A 67 -1.08 4.51 -8.76
CA GLU A 67 -0.86 5.04 -10.10
C GLU A 67 0.42 4.50 -10.74
N ALA A 68 1.53 4.42 -9.99
CA ALA A 68 2.79 3.85 -10.48
C ALA A 68 2.66 2.37 -10.89
N TRP A 69 1.76 1.61 -10.25
CA TRP A 69 1.44 0.24 -10.62
C TRP A 69 0.40 0.12 -11.74
N GLY A 70 -0.07 1.24 -12.30
CA GLY A 70 -1.02 1.27 -13.42
C GLY A 70 -2.50 1.22 -13.03
N PHE A 71 -2.83 1.38 -11.74
CA PHE A 71 -4.21 1.37 -11.27
C PHE A 71 -4.81 2.77 -11.22
N ARG A 72 -6.07 2.89 -11.66
CA ARG A 72 -6.87 4.10 -11.45
C ARG A 72 -7.64 3.99 -10.15
N ILE A 73 -7.46 4.98 -9.29
CA ILE A 73 -8.15 5.04 -7.99
C ILE A 73 -9.63 5.39 -8.22
N ARG A 74 -10.51 4.56 -7.65
CA ARG A 74 -11.97 4.78 -7.65
C ARG A 74 -12.46 5.33 -6.31
N THR A 75 -11.95 4.79 -5.22
CA THR A 75 -12.25 5.21 -3.86
C THR A 75 -11.01 5.01 -3.00
N MET A 76 -10.65 6.01 -2.19
CA MET A 76 -9.60 5.88 -1.19
C MET A 76 -10.09 5.15 0.05
N LYS A 77 -11.38 5.24 0.38
CA LYS A 77 -11.97 4.67 1.59
C LYS A 77 -13.04 3.62 1.22
N GLY A 78 -12.61 2.56 0.55
CA GLY A 78 -13.49 1.40 0.28
C GLY A 78 -13.88 0.67 1.57
N PHE A 79 -12.89 0.43 2.43
CA PHE A 79 -13.06 -0.13 3.78
C PHE A 79 -12.29 0.73 4.78
N THR A 80 -12.74 0.77 6.03
CA THR A 80 -12.03 1.46 7.12
C THR A 80 -11.96 0.55 8.32
N TRP A 81 -10.74 0.21 8.74
CA TRP A 81 -10.53 -0.48 10.01
C TRP A 81 -10.55 0.52 11.15
N VAL A 82 -11.65 0.55 11.89
CA VAL A 82 -11.79 1.35 13.10
C VAL A 82 -11.32 0.50 14.29
N LYS A 83 -10.28 0.97 14.97
CA LYS A 83 -9.82 0.40 16.24
C LYS A 83 -10.61 1.07 17.37
N LEU A 84 -11.45 0.28 18.03
CA LEU A 84 -12.16 0.69 19.24
C LEU A 84 -11.25 0.44 20.45
N ASN A 85 -11.42 1.26 21.49
CA ASN A 85 -10.70 1.13 22.76
C ASN A 85 -11.36 0.10 23.66
#